data_AF-A0A919LNI5-F1
#
_entry.id   AF-A0A919LNI5-F1
#
_cell.length_a   1.000
_cell.length_b   1.000
_cell.length_c   1.000
_cell.angle_alpha   90.00
_cell.angle_beta   90.00
_cell.angle_gamma   90.00
#
_symmetry.space_group_name_H-M   'P 1'
#
loop_
_entity.id
_entity.type
_entity.pdbx_description
1 polymer ?
#
loop_
_entity_poly.entity_id
_entity_poly.type
_entity_poly.pdbx_seq_one_letter_code
_entity_poly.pdbx_strand_id
1 'polypeptide(L)'
;MVWTLFHYGLTGWSMYALMGMALGYFSYRYNLPLTIRSALYPIFGKRINGPIGHSVDIAAVIGTIFGIATTLGIGVVQLNYGLSVLFDIPDSLAAKAALIALSVIIATISVTSGVDKGIRVLSELNVALALGLILFVLFMGDTSFLLNALVLNVGDYVNRFMGMTLNSFAFDRPVEWMNNWTLFFWAWWVAWSPFVGLFLARISRGRTIRQFVMGTLIIPFTFTLLWLSVFGNSALYEIIHGDAAFARGDGPPGARLLQPAGAVSGVYL
;
A
#
# COMPACT_ATOMS: atom_id res chain seq x y z
N MET A 1 -6.08 11.16 -10.58
CA MET A 1 -4.84 10.35 -10.74
C MET A 1 -3.66 10.84 -9.92
N VAL A 2 -3.24 12.10 -10.06
CA VAL A 2 -2.00 12.61 -9.43
C VAL A 2 -1.95 12.44 -7.91
N TRP A 3 -3.05 12.75 -7.20
CA TRP A 3 -3.14 12.54 -5.74
C TRP A 3 -2.97 11.07 -5.35
N THR A 4 -3.59 10.15 -6.08
CA THR A 4 -3.46 8.71 -5.85
C THR A 4 -2.02 8.24 -6.03
N LEU A 5 -1.34 8.71 -7.10
CA LEU A 5 0.08 8.43 -7.32
C LEU A 5 0.96 9.08 -6.24
N PHE A 6 0.58 10.23 -5.71
CA PHE A 6 1.27 10.87 -4.59
C PHE A 6 1.15 10.07 -3.31
N HIS A 7 -0.01 9.49 -3.01
CA HIS A 7 -0.22 8.72 -1.79
C HIS A 7 0.38 7.30 -1.86
N TYR A 8 0.36 6.65 -3.03
CA TYR A 8 0.89 5.27 -3.20
C TYR A 8 2.30 5.21 -3.79
N GLY A 9 2.85 6.35 -4.21
CA GLY A 9 4.11 6.42 -4.95
C GLY A 9 5.32 6.70 -4.06
N LEU A 10 6.23 7.52 -4.58
CA LEU A 10 7.58 7.68 -4.04
C LEU A 10 7.61 8.10 -2.56
N THR A 11 6.64 8.88 -2.09
CA THR A 11 6.56 9.34 -0.70
C THR A 11 6.50 8.17 0.28
N GLY A 12 5.56 7.23 0.11
CA GLY A 12 5.42 6.04 0.94
C GLY A 12 6.64 5.12 0.85
N TRP A 13 7.08 4.81 -0.37
CA TRP A 13 8.26 3.96 -0.59
C TRP A 13 9.55 4.56 -0.05
N SER A 14 9.67 5.89 0.02
CA SER A 14 10.83 6.55 0.64
C SER A 14 10.92 6.29 2.14
N MET A 15 9.79 6.17 2.85
CA MET A 15 9.78 5.83 4.27
C MET A 15 10.30 4.40 4.50
N TYR A 16 9.91 3.47 3.63
CA TYR A 16 10.40 2.09 3.66
C TYR A 16 11.88 1.99 3.28
N ALA A 17 12.31 2.74 2.27
CA ALA A 17 13.72 2.82 1.88
C ALA A 17 14.56 3.40 3.04
N LEU A 18 14.09 4.46 3.70
CA LEU A 18 14.80 5.03 4.84
C LEU A 18 14.96 4.02 5.98
N MET A 19 13.85 3.37 6.38
CA MET A 19 13.88 2.37 7.45
C MET A 19 14.75 1.16 7.07
N GLY A 20 14.54 0.58 5.89
CA GLY A 20 15.29 -0.60 5.45
C GLY A 20 16.78 -0.32 5.23
N MET A 21 17.14 0.89 4.80
CA MET A 21 18.53 1.32 4.71
C MET A 21 19.16 1.41 6.09
N ALA A 22 18.49 2.05 7.06
CA ALA A 22 19.00 2.17 8.42
C ALA A 22 19.23 0.79 9.05
N LEU A 23 18.24 -0.10 8.97
CA LEU A 23 18.33 -1.46 9.50
C LEU A 23 19.42 -2.27 8.79
N GLY A 24 19.42 -2.29 7.46
CA GLY A 24 20.40 -3.01 6.66
C GLY A 24 21.83 -2.53 6.92
N TYR A 25 22.02 -1.22 7.05
CA TYR A 25 23.33 -0.64 7.33
C TYR A 25 23.84 -1.07 8.71
N PHE A 26 23.07 -0.86 9.79
CA PHE A 26 23.55 -1.21 11.12
C PHE A 26 23.68 -2.73 11.34
N SER A 27 22.80 -3.52 10.76
CA SER A 27 22.88 -4.97 10.92
C SER A 27 24.01 -5.59 10.10
N TYR A 28 24.22 -5.17 8.85
CA TYR A 28 25.23 -5.80 7.98
C TYR A 28 26.59 -5.12 8.01
N ARG A 29 26.67 -3.81 8.28
CA ARG A 29 27.95 -3.09 8.36
C ARG A 29 28.51 -3.04 9.78
N TYR A 30 27.66 -2.90 10.79
CA TYR A 30 28.05 -2.83 12.21
C TYR A 30 27.84 -4.14 12.98
N ASN A 31 27.41 -5.21 12.30
CA ASN A 31 27.19 -6.54 12.87
C ASN A 31 26.24 -6.53 14.09
N LEU A 32 25.21 -5.67 14.05
CA LEU A 32 24.16 -5.61 15.05
C LEU A 32 23.00 -6.56 14.71
N PRO A 33 22.20 -6.99 15.70
CA PRO A 33 21.00 -7.78 15.44
C PRO A 33 20.05 -7.07 14.46
N LEU A 34 19.37 -7.83 13.61
CA LEU A 34 18.40 -7.30 12.65
C LEU A 34 17.05 -7.02 13.33
N THR A 35 17.06 -5.98 14.17
CA THR A 35 15.94 -5.52 15.01
C THR A 35 15.79 -4.00 14.90
N ILE A 36 14.59 -3.48 15.15
CA ILE A 36 14.27 -2.05 14.94
C ILE A 36 15.14 -1.15 15.83
N ARG A 37 15.33 -1.55 17.09
CA ARG A 37 16.24 -0.86 18.03
C ARG A 37 17.67 -0.67 17.50
N SER A 38 18.17 -1.51 16.61
CA SER A 38 19.55 -1.40 16.08
C SER A 38 19.74 -0.15 15.22
N ALA A 39 18.69 0.36 14.60
CA ALA A 39 18.74 1.62 13.86
C ALA A 39 19.07 2.83 14.76
N LEU A 40 18.84 2.71 16.07
CA LEU A 40 19.06 3.78 17.04
C LEU A 40 20.43 3.71 17.73
N TYR A 41 21.25 2.72 17.39
CA TYR A 41 22.59 2.56 17.94
C TYR A 41 23.48 3.82 17.84
N PRO A 42 23.47 4.61 16.75
CA PRO A 42 24.29 5.84 16.68
C PRO A 42 23.93 6.90 17.72
N ILE A 43 22.67 6.93 18.18
CA ILE A 43 22.16 7.96 19.08
C ILE A 43 22.30 7.50 20.53
N PHE A 44 21.95 6.24 20.82
CA PHE A 44 21.87 5.73 22.19
C PHE A 44 22.95 4.71 22.55
N GLY A 45 23.80 4.31 21.60
CA GLY A 45 24.86 3.33 21.80
C GLY A 45 24.33 2.03 22.41
N LYS A 46 24.98 1.53 23.47
CA LYS A 46 24.57 0.30 24.17
C LYS A 46 23.22 0.41 24.90
N ARG A 47 22.66 1.62 25.10
CA ARG A 47 21.37 1.81 25.79
C ARG A 47 20.18 1.30 24.97
N ILE A 48 20.37 0.94 23.70
CA ILE A 48 19.35 0.25 22.90
C ILE A 48 18.96 -1.12 23.49
N ASN A 49 19.78 -1.70 24.37
CA ASN A 49 19.45 -2.96 25.06
C ASN A 49 18.60 -2.73 26.33
N GLY A 50 18.23 -1.49 26.62
CA GLY A 50 17.41 -1.11 27.77
C GLY A 50 16.01 -0.61 27.38
N PRO A 51 15.36 0.16 28.27
CA PRO A 51 13.97 0.61 28.09
C PRO A 51 13.72 1.32 26.76
N ILE A 52 14.65 2.17 26.30
CA ILE A 52 14.50 2.94 25.04
C ILE A 52 14.32 2.01 23.84
N GLY A 53 15.15 0.96 23.72
CA GLY A 53 15.03 0.02 22.61
C GLY A 53 13.79 -0.87 22.74
N HIS A 54 13.39 -1.24 23.95
CA HIS A 54 12.16 -1.98 24.18
C HIS A 54 10.92 -1.18 23.78
N SER A 55 10.85 0.11 24.12
CA SER A 55 9.74 0.98 23.72
C SER A 55 9.59 1.08 22.21
N VAL A 56 10.71 1.17 21.48
CA VAL A 56 10.69 1.30 20.01
C VAL A 56 10.31 -0.01 19.34
N ASP A 57 10.82 -1.14 19.84
CA ASP A 57 10.40 -2.45 19.33
C ASP A 57 8.90 -2.70 19.61
N ILE A 58 8.39 -2.34 20.79
CA ILE A 58 6.96 -2.43 21.11
C ILE A 58 6.13 -1.57 20.15
N ALA A 59 6.53 -0.30 19.94
CA ALA A 59 5.85 0.59 19.01
C ALA A 59 5.85 0.02 17.58
N ALA A 60 6.97 -0.58 17.14
CA ALA A 60 7.08 -1.21 15.83
C ALA A 60 6.17 -2.44 15.69
N VAL A 61 6.07 -3.28 16.73
CA VAL A 61 5.17 -4.44 16.75
C VAL A 61 3.72 -3.98 16.69
N ILE A 62 3.34 -3.01 17.52
CA ILE A 62 1.98 -2.43 17.52
C ILE A 62 1.63 -1.84 16.14
N GLY A 63 2.53 -1.04 15.56
CA GLY A 63 2.35 -0.47 14.22
C GLY A 63 2.17 -1.54 13.14
N THR A 64 2.95 -2.63 13.22
CA THR A 64 2.83 -3.76 12.29
C THR A 64 1.48 -4.46 12.44
N ILE A 65 1.01 -4.68 13.67
CA ILE A 65 -0.29 -5.32 13.94
C ILE A 65 -1.43 -4.48 13.35
N PHE A 66 -1.48 -3.18 13.65
CA PHE A 66 -2.50 -2.29 13.08
C PHE A 66 -2.41 -2.25 11.56
N GLY A 67 -1.20 -2.18 11.02
CA GLY A 67 -0.98 -2.18 9.59
C GLY A 67 -1.53 -3.43 8.88
N ILE A 68 -1.25 -4.61 9.43
CA ILE A 68 -1.76 -5.89 8.89
C ILE A 68 -3.28 -5.95 9.04
N ALA A 69 -3.83 -5.54 10.18
CA ALA A 69 -5.26 -5.54 10.45
C ALA A 69 -6.03 -4.65 9.46
N THR A 70 -5.56 -3.44 9.17
CA THR A 70 -6.17 -2.55 8.18
C THR A 70 -6.20 -3.17 6.79
N THR A 71 -5.07 -3.75 6.35
CA THR A 71 -4.96 -4.36 5.01
C THR A 71 -5.87 -5.58 4.88
N LEU A 72 -5.92 -6.43 5.92
CA LEU A 72 -6.83 -7.57 5.97
C LEU A 72 -8.30 -7.13 5.93
N GLY A 73 -8.66 -6.08 6.69
CA GLY A 73 -10.00 -5.52 6.69
C GLY A 73 -10.44 -5.04 5.32
N ILE A 74 -9.59 -4.28 4.62
CA ILE A 74 -9.84 -3.83 3.24
C ILE A 74 -10.02 -5.05 2.31
N GLY A 75 -9.12 -6.03 2.38
CA GLY A 75 -9.20 -7.24 1.56
C GLY A 75 -10.49 -8.04 1.77
N VAL A 76 -10.97 -8.16 3.01
CA VAL A 76 -12.22 -8.86 3.32
C VAL A 76 -13.44 -8.11 2.78
N VAL A 77 -13.46 -6.78 2.88
CA VAL A 77 -14.54 -5.98 2.30
C VAL A 77 -14.58 -6.16 0.78
N GLN A 78 -13.42 -6.14 0.11
CA GLN A 78 -13.32 -6.39 -1.33
C GLN A 78 -13.77 -7.79 -1.71
N LEU A 79 -13.37 -8.80 -0.94
CA LEU A 79 -13.73 -10.19 -1.18
C LEU A 79 -15.22 -10.44 -0.98
N ASN A 80 -15.82 -9.97 0.12
CA ASN A 80 -17.25 -10.13 0.36
C ASN A 80 -18.06 -9.45 -0.75
N TYR A 81 -17.61 -8.29 -1.22
CA TYR A 81 -18.23 -7.62 -2.34
C TYR A 81 -18.15 -8.44 -3.64
N GLY A 82 -16.96 -8.94 -3.98
CA GLY A 82 -16.80 -9.81 -5.15
C GLY A 82 -17.70 -11.06 -5.08
N LEU A 83 -17.83 -11.65 -3.88
CA LEU A 83 -18.74 -12.76 -3.63
C LEU A 83 -20.22 -12.36 -3.78
N SER A 84 -20.59 -11.14 -3.40
CA SER A 84 -21.94 -10.62 -3.60
C SER A 84 -22.28 -10.49 -5.08
N VAL A 85 -21.35 -9.96 -5.88
CA VAL A 85 -21.56 -9.79 -7.34
C VAL A 85 -21.61 -11.14 -8.07
N LEU A 86 -20.77 -12.10 -7.67
CA LEU A 86 -20.62 -13.38 -8.41
C LEU A 86 -21.57 -14.47 -7.94
N PHE A 87 -21.91 -14.48 -6.65
CA PHE A 87 -22.63 -15.60 -6.01
C PHE A 87 -23.83 -15.14 -5.17
N ASP A 88 -24.20 -13.86 -5.25
CA ASP A 88 -25.33 -13.27 -4.52
C ASP A 88 -25.23 -13.43 -2.99
N ILE A 89 -24.00 -13.56 -2.46
CA ILE A 89 -23.75 -13.62 -1.02
C ILE A 89 -23.93 -12.22 -0.42
N PRO A 90 -24.75 -12.05 0.63
CA PRO A 90 -25.00 -10.71 1.20
C PRO A 90 -23.73 -10.02 1.70
N ASP A 91 -23.56 -8.74 1.34
CA ASP A 91 -22.59 -7.85 1.97
C ASP A 91 -23.07 -7.51 3.39
N SER A 92 -22.58 -8.26 4.37
CA SER A 92 -23.03 -8.15 5.76
C SER A 92 -21.86 -8.27 6.74
N LEU A 93 -22.04 -7.70 7.93
CA LEU A 93 -21.06 -7.83 9.00
C LEU A 93 -20.78 -9.30 9.35
N ALA A 94 -21.80 -10.16 9.29
CA ALA A 94 -21.67 -11.59 9.54
C ALA A 94 -20.78 -12.27 8.49
N ALA A 95 -20.98 -11.97 7.19
CA ALA A 95 -20.15 -12.50 6.12
C ALA A 95 -18.69 -12.02 6.25
N LYS A 96 -18.47 -10.73 6.52
CA LYS A 96 -17.13 -10.18 6.77
C LYS A 96 -16.44 -10.84 7.97
N ALA A 97 -17.15 -11.01 9.09
CA ALA A 97 -16.62 -11.67 10.27
C ALA A 97 -16.25 -13.14 10.01
N ALA A 98 -17.09 -13.86 9.26
CA ALA A 98 -16.82 -15.24 8.85
C ALA A 98 -15.58 -15.34 7.94
N LEU A 99 -15.44 -14.44 6.97
CA LEU A 99 -14.27 -14.38 6.08
C LEU A 99 -12.98 -14.05 6.84
N ILE A 100 -13.04 -13.15 7.82
CA ILE A 100 -11.90 -12.86 8.71
C ILE A 100 -11.53 -14.11 9.51
N ALA A 101 -12.50 -14.74 10.17
CA ALA A 101 -12.26 -15.94 10.97
C ALA A 101 -11.64 -17.06 10.13
N LEU A 102 -12.18 -17.29 8.93
CA LEU A 102 -11.65 -18.25 7.96
C LEU A 102 -10.20 -17.91 7.55
N SER A 103 -9.93 -16.64 7.24
CA SER A 103 -8.59 -16.19 6.85
C SER A 103 -7.57 -16.38 7.97
N VAL A 104 -7.96 -16.10 9.22
CA VAL A 104 -7.12 -16.32 10.40
C VAL A 104 -6.85 -17.81 10.59
N ILE A 105 -7.87 -18.67 10.49
CA ILE A 105 -7.70 -20.13 10.61
C ILE A 105 -6.72 -20.66 9.55
N ILE A 106 -6.91 -20.26 8.29
CA ILE A 106 -6.02 -20.67 7.18
C ILE A 106 -4.61 -20.18 7.42
N ALA A 107 -4.43 -18.91 7.83
CA ALA A 107 -3.12 -18.35 8.13
C ALA A 107 -2.43 -19.08 9.28
N THR A 108 -3.16 -19.40 10.36
CA THR A 108 -2.63 -20.17 11.50
C THR A 108 -2.17 -21.56 11.06
N ILE A 109 -2.99 -22.29 10.30
CA ILE A 109 -2.62 -23.62 9.77
C ILE A 109 -1.39 -23.51 8.86
N SER A 110 -1.33 -22.49 8.00
CA SER A 110 -0.19 -22.27 7.09
C SER A 110 1.11 -22.01 7.84
N VAL A 111 1.08 -21.19 8.89
CA VAL A 111 2.28 -20.89 9.71
C VAL A 111 2.74 -22.12 10.51
N THR A 112 1.82 -22.94 11.02
CA THR A 112 2.19 -24.11 11.84
C THR A 112 2.62 -25.33 11.00
N SER A 113 2.22 -25.40 9.73
CA SER A 113 2.53 -26.53 8.83
C SER A 113 3.81 -26.36 7.99
N GLY A 114 4.51 -25.23 8.09
CA GLY A 114 5.80 -25.02 7.42
C GLY A 114 5.67 -24.80 5.91
N VAL A 115 5.08 -23.68 5.50
CA VAL A 115 4.67 -23.39 4.11
C VAL A 115 5.70 -22.54 3.35
N ASP A 116 7.00 -22.83 3.46
CA ASP A 116 8.02 -22.05 2.75
C ASP A 116 7.86 -22.14 1.22
N LYS A 117 7.49 -23.31 0.68
CA LYS A 117 7.23 -23.50 -0.75
C LYS A 117 5.90 -22.86 -1.20
N GLY A 118 4.86 -22.94 -0.37
CA GLY A 118 3.54 -22.43 -0.74
C GLY A 118 3.50 -20.90 -0.82
N ILE A 119 4.18 -20.20 0.10
CA ILE A 119 4.26 -18.73 0.06
C ILE A 119 4.89 -18.25 -1.26
N ARG A 120 5.94 -18.94 -1.74
CA ARG A 120 6.59 -18.60 -3.00
C ARG A 120 5.64 -18.77 -4.19
N VAL A 121 4.97 -19.92 -4.30
CA VAL A 121 4.03 -20.20 -5.41
C VAL A 121 2.86 -19.21 -5.39
N LEU A 122 2.29 -18.93 -4.22
CA LEU A 122 1.22 -17.94 -4.08
C LEU A 122 1.68 -16.54 -4.48
N SER A 123 2.91 -16.15 -4.11
CA SER A 123 3.47 -14.86 -4.49
C SER A 123 3.72 -14.75 -6.00
N GLU A 124 4.29 -15.79 -6.63
CA GLU A 124 4.52 -15.83 -8.08
C GLU A 124 3.19 -15.81 -8.85
N LEU A 125 2.19 -16.58 -8.40
CA LEU A 125 0.85 -16.58 -8.98
C LEU A 125 0.16 -15.22 -8.84
N ASN A 126 0.27 -14.57 -7.68
CA ASN A 126 -0.30 -13.25 -7.45
C ASN A 126 0.29 -12.20 -8.42
N VAL A 127 1.61 -12.23 -8.62
CA VAL A 127 2.27 -11.32 -9.59
C VAL A 127 1.80 -11.63 -11.02
N ALA A 128 1.72 -12.91 -11.40
CA ALA A 128 1.25 -13.31 -12.72
C ALA A 128 -0.21 -12.88 -12.98
N LEU A 129 -1.10 -13.08 -11.99
CA LEU A 129 -2.49 -12.64 -12.07
C LEU A 129 -2.61 -11.12 -12.14
N ALA A 130 -1.83 -10.39 -11.33
CA ALA A 130 -1.83 -8.93 -11.36
C ALA A 130 -1.39 -8.38 -12.74
N LEU A 131 -0.32 -8.92 -13.31
CA LEU A 131 0.13 -8.55 -14.65
C LEU A 131 -0.89 -8.94 -15.72
N GLY A 132 -1.48 -10.14 -15.61
CA GLY A 132 -2.55 -10.60 -16.50
C GLY A 132 -3.77 -9.67 -16.48
N LEU A 133 -4.18 -9.22 -15.29
CA LEU A 133 -5.29 -8.28 -15.14
C LEU A 133 -4.98 -6.89 -15.71
N ILE A 134 -3.76 -6.37 -15.52
CA ILE A 134 -3.32 -5.12 -16.18
C ILE A 134 -3.46 -5.26 -17.70
N LEU A 135 -2.92 -6.35 -18.28
CA LEU A 135 -2.97 -6.57 -19.72
C LEU A 135 -4.41 -6.74 -20.21
N PHE A 136 -5.23 -7.48 -19.47
CA PHE A 136 -6.65 -7.66 -19.79
C PHE A 136 -7.37 -6.32 -19.88
N VAL A 137 -7.27 -5.45 -18.86
CA VAL A 137 -7.93 -4.14 -18.88
C VAL A 137 -7.34 -3.23 -19.96
N LEU A 138 -6.03 -3.28 -20.17
CA LEU A 138 -5.36 -2.47 -21.18
C LEU A 138 -5.84 -2.78 -22.60
N PHE A 139 -6.05 -4.06 -22.94
CA PHE A 139 -6.47 -4.49 -24.28
C PHE A 139 -7.99 -4.57 -24.46
N MET A 140 -8.74 -4.80 -23.39
CA MET A 140 -10.21 -4.84 -23.44
C MET A 140 -10.83 -3.43 -23.35
N GLY A 141 -10.15 -2.49 -22.69
CA GLY A 141 -10.52 -1.07 -22.69
C GLY A 141 -9.96 -0.31 -23.90
N ASP A 142 -10.11 1.02 -23.91
CA ASP A 142 -9.48 1.87 -24.91
C ASP A 142 -7.96 1.96 -24.67
N THR A 143 -7.21 1.07 -25.32
CA THR A 143 -5.75 1.00 -25.21
C THR A 143 -5.08 2.32 -25.53
N SER A 144 -5.56 3.05 -26.54
CA SER A 144 -4.94 4.31 -26.98
C SER A 144 -5.09 5.38 -25.92
N PHE A 145 -6.28 5.49 -25.34
CA PHE A 145 -6.56 6.37 -24.23
C PHE A 145 -5.73 6.01 -23.00
N LEU A 146 -5.67 4.74 -22.61
CA LEU A 146 -4.95 4.30 -21.41
C LEU A 146 -3.44 4.54 -21.51
N LEU A 147 -2.83 4.33 -22.68
CA LEU A 147 -1.41 4.62 -22.89
C LEU A 147 -1.12 6.13 -22.88
N ASN A 148 -1.98 6.94 -23.52
CA ASN A 148 -1.87 8.40 -23.47
C ASN A 148 -2.03 8.94 -22.03
N ALA A 149 -3.00 8.41 -21.29
CA ALA A 149 -3.27 8.79 -19.91
C ALA A 149 -2.14 8.36 -18.95
N LEU A 150 -1.47 7.24 -19.22
CA LEU A 150 -0.26 6.84 -18.49
C LEU A 150 0.87 7.87 -18.65
N VAL A 151 1.14 8.32 -19.87
CA VAL A 151 2.16 9.35 -20.14
C VAL A 151 1.79 10.67 -19.45
N LEU A 152 0.53 11.09 -19.56
CA LEU A 152 0.02 12.28 -18.89
C LEU A 152 0.18 12.20 -17.36
N ASN A 153 -0.21 11.07 -16.75
CA ASN A 153 -0.09 10.84 -15.32
C ASN A 153 1.37 10.98 -14.83
N VAL A 154 2.34 10.48 -15.61
CA VAL A 154 3.77 10.66 -15.29
C VAL A 154 4.15 12.13 -15.32
N GLY A 155 3.79 12.84 -16.38
CA GLY A 155 4.08 14.27 -16.54
C GLY A 155 3.51 15.09 -15.39
N ASP A 156 2.23 14.88 -15.09
CA ASP A 156 1.52 15.59 -14.02
C ASP A 156 2.09 15.27 -12.63
N TYR A 157 2.44 14.00 -12.39
CA TYR A 157 3.05 13.59 -11.13
C TYR A 157 4.36 14.33 -10.88
N VAL A 158 5.26 14.33 -11.87
CA VAL A 158 6.56 15.02 -11.78
C VAL A 158 6.36 16.53 -11.61
N ASN A 159 5.46 17.13 -12.39
CA ASN A 159 5.22 18.57 -12.35
C ASN A 159 4.69 19.03 -10.98
N ARG A 160 3.75 18.27 -10.38
CA ARG A 160 3.05 18.68 -9.17
C ARG A 160 3.67 18.14 -7.87
N PHE A 161 4.65 17.24 -7.96
CA PHE A 161 5.23 16.53 -6.81
C PHE A 161 5.67 17.47 -5.69
N MET A 162 6.51 18.45 -5.99
CA MET A 162 7.03 19.39 -4.99
C MET A 162 5.92 20.25 -4.38
N GLY A 163 4.98 20.73 -5.21
CA GLY A 163 3.84 21.52 -4.77
C GLY A 163 2.94 20.75 -3.80
N MET A 164 2.63 19.48 -4.10
CA MET A 164 1.86 18.62 -3.20
C MET A 164 2.60 18.29 -1.91
N THR A 165 3.91 18.04 -2.00
CA THR A 165 4.76 17.71 -0.83
C THR A 165 4.80 18.83 0.20
N LEU A 166 4.79 20.09 -0.28
CA LEU A 166 4.85 21.28 0.57
C LEU A 166 3.47 21.89 0.87
N ASN A 167 2.39 21.28 0.37
CA ASN A 167 1.05 21.83 0.54
C ASN A 167 0.52 21.57 1.95
N SER A 168 0.58 22.59 2.80
CA SER A 168 0.02 22.58 4.16
C SER A 168 -1.44 23.02 4.22
N PHE A 169 -2.04 23.42 3.09
CA PHE A 169 -3.40 23.95 3.02
C PHE A 169 -3.64 25.12 4.00
N ALA A 170 -2.75 26.12 3.97
CA ALA A 170 -2.73 27.21 4.95
C ALA A 170 -3.95 28.16 4.89
N PHE A 171 -4.57 28.32 3.71
CA PHE A 171 -5.66 29.28 3.49
C PHE A 171 -7.04 28.62 3.41
N ASP A 172 -7.11 27.41 2.86
CA ASP A 172 -8.33 26.61 2.78
C ASP A 172 -7.98 25.16 3.09
N ARG A 173 -8.37 24.71 4.29
CA ARG A 173 -7.94 23.43 4.85
C ARG A 173 -9.08 22.40 4.76
N PRO A 174 -9.01 21.45 3.81
CA PRO A 174 -10.03 20.42 3.66
C PRO A 174 -9.80 19.31 4.69
N VAL A 175 -10.14 19.57 5.96
CA VAL A 175 -9.79 18.70 7.10
C VAL A 175 -10.27 17.27 6.90
N GLU A 176 -11.51 17.07 6.48
CA GLU A 176 -12.08 15.73 6.26
C GLU A 176 -11.35 14.96 5.16
N TRP A 177 -11.17 15.58 3.99
CA TRP A 177 -10.41 14.97 2.90
C TRP A 177 -8.97 14.66 3.31
N MET A 178 -8.32 15.57 4.04
CA MET A 178 -6.94 15.39 4.45
C MET A 178 -6.79 14.27 5.48
N ASN A 179 -7.72 14.16 6.42
CA ASN A 179 -7.77 13.06 7.40
C ASN A 179 -7.99 11.72 6.70
N ASN A 180 -8.96 11.67 5.80
CA ASN A 180 -9.30 10.45 5.07
C ASN A 180 -8.15 10.06 4.16
N TRP A 181 -7.56 10.96 3.38
CA TRP A 181 -6.55 10.62 2.39
C TRP A 181 -5.12 10.81 2.90
N THR A 182 -4.61 12.04 2.85
CA THR A 182 -3.17 12.30 3.05
C THR A 182 -2.70 11.83 4.42
N LEU A 183 -3.36 12.22 5.51
CA LEU A 183 -2.91 11.85 6.85
C LEU A 183 -3.07 10.34 7.11
N PHE A 184 -4.15 9.72 6.63
CA PHE A 184 -4.32 8.28 6.69
C PHE A 184 -3.17 7.54 6.00
N PHE A 185 -2.87 7.88 4.74
CA PHE A 185 -1.79 7.22 4.00
C PHE A 185 -0.45 7.41 4.69
N TRP A 186 -0.14 8.62 5.12
CA TRP A 186 1.12 8.90 5.82
C TRP A 186 1.22 8.09 7.13
N ALA A 187 0.17 8.07 7.94
CA ALA A 187 0.13 7.26 9.16
C ALA A 187 0.26 5.76 8.84
N TRP A 188 -0.39 5.29 7.78
CA TRP A 188 -0.35 3.90 7.34
C TRP A 188 1.06 3.49 6.87
N TRP A 189 1.71 4.30 6.01
CA TRP A 189 3.10 4.07 5.57
C TRP A 189 4.06 4.07 6.75
N VAL A 190 3.90 4.99 7.71
CA VAL A 190 4.73 5.02 8.92
C VAL A 190 4.54 3.76 9.76
N ALA A 191 3.30 3.32 9.98
CA ALA A 191 2.99 2.12 10.76
C ALA A 191 3.55 0.83 10.14
N TRP A 192 3.56 0.73 8.81
CA TRP A 192 4.14 -0.41 8.07
C TRP A 192 5.66 -0.35 7.93
N SER A 193 6.27 0.83 8.10
CA SER A 193 7.69 1.03 7.82
C SER A 193 8.62 0.07 8.56
N PRO A 194 8.40 -0.31 9.84
CA PRO A 194 9.29 -1.24 10.53
C PRO A 194 9.28 -2.63 9.90
N PHE A 195 8.10 -3.14 9.56
CA PHE A 195 7.93 -4.47 8.95
C PHE A 195 8.52 -4.51 7.54
N VAL A 196 8.15 -3.56 6.68
CA VAL A 196 8.63 -3.53 5.30
C VAL A 196 10.12 -3.21 5.24
N GLY A 197 10.59 -2.26 6.05
CA GLY A 197 12.01 -1.93 6.15
C GLY A 197 12.84 -3.15 6.58
N LEU A 198 12.35 -3.92 7.56
CA LEU A 198 13.00 -5.17 7.98
C LEU A 198 13.05 -6.20 6.84
N PHE A 199 11.94 -6.40 6.13
CA PHE A 199 11.88 -7.30 4.97
C PHE A 199 12.85 -6.86 3.86
N LEU A 200 12.82 -5.58 3.47
CA LEU A 200 13.70 -5.00 2.46
C LEU A 200 15.18 -5.15 2.85
N ALA A 201 15.52 -4.91 4.11
CA ALA A 201 16.88 -5.14 4.61
C ALA A 201 17.28 -6.61 4.43
N ARG A 202 16.45 -7.56 4.86
CA ARG A 202 16.72 -9.01 4.76
C ARG A 202 17.06 -9.46 3.34
N ILE A 203 16.26 -9.05 2.36
CA ILE A 203 16.42 -9.48 0.97
C ILE A 203 17.52 -8.70 0.22
N SER A 204 18.08 -7.65 0.83
CA SER A 204 19.04 -6.74 0.18
C SER A 204 20.47 -6.89 0.69
N ARG A 205 20.79 -7.99 1.40
CA ARG A 205 22.15 -8.25 1.89
C ARG A 205 23.17 -8.25 0.73
N GLY A 206 24.24 -7.48 0.88
CA GLY A 206 25.31 -7.38 -0.13
C GLY A 206 25.05 -6.37 -1.26
N ARG A 207 23.90 -5.67 -1.26
CA ARG A 207 23.63 -4.58 -2.20
C ARG A 207 24.29 -3.28 -1.73
N THR A 208 24.71 -2.44 -2.68
CA THR A 208 25.12 -1.06 -2.37
C THR A 208 23.90 -0.23 -1.94
N ILE A 209 24.12 0.82 -1.13
CA ILE A 209 23.04 1.75 -0.73
C ILE A 209 22.32 2.31 -1.96
N ARG A 210 23.06 2.67 -3.01
CA ARG A 210 22.47 3.17 -4.27
C ARG A 210 21.53 2.17 -4.92
N GLN A 211 21.96 0.91 -5.06
CA GLN A 211 21.11 -0.16 -5.61
C GLN A 211 19.87 -0.40 -4.75
N PHE A 212 20.04 -0.40 -3.43
CA PHE A 212 18.94 -0.57 -2.49
C PHE A 212 17.89 0.54 -2.62
N VAL A 213 18.31 1.80 -2.59
CA VAL A 213 17.41 2.96 -2.70
C VAL A 213 16.72 2.98 -4.06
N MET A 214 17.48 2.87 -5.15
CA MET A 214 16.91 2.90 -6.50
C MET A 214 15.95 1.73 -6.72
N GLY A 215 16.30 0.52 -6.30
CA GLY A 215 15.45 -0.65 -6.42
C GLY A 215 14.16 -0.51 -5.62
N THR A 216 14.25 -0.04 -4.37
CA THR A 216 13.09 0.13 -3.47
C THR A 216 12.15 1.23 -3.96
N LEU A 217 12.67 2.30 -4.58
CA LEU A 217 11.83 3.40 -5.05
C LEU A 217 11.26 3.13 -6.45
N ILE A 218 12.08 2.64 -7.39
CA ILE A 218 11.70 2.59 -8.81
C ILE A 218 10.81 1.39 -9.11
N ILE A 219 11.18 0.19 -8.65
CA ILE A 219 10.47 -1.05 -9.01
C ILE A 219 9.01 -0.99 -8.56
N PRO A 220 8.72 -0.69 -7.28
CA PRO A 220 7.34 -0.66 -6.82
C PRO A 220 6.57 0.54 -7.36
N PHE A 221 7.21 1.71 -7.48
CA PHE A 221 6.56 2.88 -8.07
C PHE A 221 6.13 2.64 -9.51
N THR A 222 6.96 1.95 -10.32
CA THR A 222 6.61 1.61 -11.70
C THR A 222 5.38 0.70 -11.74
N PHE A 223 5.33 -0.31 -10.87
CA PHE A 223 4.16 -1.18 -10.76
C PHE A 223 2.92 -0.38 -10.32
N THR A 224 3.02 0.43 -9.28
CA THR A 224 1.93 1.31 -8.80
C THR A 224 1.43 2.26 -9.89
N LEU A 225 2.35 2.86 -10.64
CA LEU A 225 2.05 3.78 -11.74
C LEU A 225 1.25 3.06 -12.84
N LEU A 226 1.70 1.87 -13.25
CA LEU A 226 1.02 1.06 -14.27
C LEU A 226 -0.37 0.63 -13.77
N TRP A 227 -0.44 0.06 -12.57
CA TRP A 227 -1.68 -0.41 -11.98
C TRP A 227 -2.70 0.72 -11.86
N LEU A 228 -2.35 1.82 -11.16
CA LEU A 228 -3.27 2.93 -10.95
C LEU A 228 -3.63 3.62 -12.26
N SER A 229 -2.71 3.76 -13.21
CA SER A 229 -3.03 4.41 -14.49
C SER A 229 -3.97 3.55 -15.34
N VAL A 230 -3.79 2.23 -15.39
CA VAL A 230 -4.66 1.36 -16.20
C VAL A 230 -6.05 1.27 -15.57
N PHE A 231 -6.15 0.87 -14.31
CA PHE A 231 -7.45 0.71 -13.64
C PHE A 231 -8.14 2.05 -13.37
N GLY A 232 -7.39 3.04 -12.86
CA GLY A 232 -7.93 4.33 -12.50
C GLY A 232 -8.40 5.14 -13.69
N ASN A 233 -7.65 5.17 -14.80
CA ASN A 233 -8.12 5.86 -16.00
C ASN A 233 -9.23 5.09 -16.71
N SER A 234 -9.24 3.75 -16.70
CA SER A 234 -10.37 2.97 -17.22
C SER A 234 -11.66 3.31 -16.47
N ALA A 235 -11.61 3.38 -15.14
CA ALA A 235 -12.74 3.82 -14.32
C ALA A 235 -13.17 5.27 -14.63
N LEU A 236 -12.22 6.19 -14.80
CA LEU A 236 -12.51 7.57 -15.17
C LEU A 236 -13.14 7.68 -16.56
N TYR A 237 -12.71 6.84 -17.50
CA TYR A 237 -13.27 6.79 -18.85
C TYR A 237 -14.77 6.47 -18.80
N GLU A 238 -15.17 5.43 -18.06
CA GLU A 238 -16.58 5.06 -17.91
C GLU A 238 -17.42 6.20 -17.29
N ILE A 239 -16.88 6.87 -16.25
CA ILE A 239 -17.55 8.01 -15.60
C ILE A 239 -17.78 9.15 -16.58
N ILE A 240 -16.74 9.55 -17.32
CA ILE A 240 -16.78 10.70 -18.23
C ILE A 240 -17.73 10.42 -19.41
N HIS A 241 -17.84 9.17 -19.84
CA HIS A 241 -18.72 8.75 -20.93
C HIS A 241 -20.16 8.42 -20.50
N GLY A 242 -20.53 8.78 -19.27
CA GLY A 242 -21.94 8.85 -18.85
C GLY A 242 -22.40 7.72 -17.93
N ASP A 243 -21.50 6.88 -17.41
CA ASP A 243 -21.84 5.95 -16.32
C ASP A 243 -21.98 6.70 -14.99
N ALA A 244 -23.09 7.44 -14.87
CA ALA A 244 -23.45 8.20 -13.67
C ALA A 244 -23.79 7.30 -12.47
N ALA A 245 -24.01 5.99 -12.68
CA ALA A 245 -24.16 5.03 -11.60
C ALA A 245 -22.80 4.74 -10.97
N PHE A 246 -21.79 4.41 -11.77
CA PHE A 246 -20.41 4.27 -11.31
C PHE A 246 -19.88 5.56 -10.65
N ALA A 247 -20.21 6.73 -11.22
CA ALA A 247 -19.83 8.04 -10.68
C ALA A 247 -20.43 8.37 -9.31
N ARG A 248 -21.65 7.93 -8.99
CA ARG A 248 -22.27 8.14 -7.66
C ARG A 248 -21.82 7.11 -6.62
N GLY A 249 -21.04 6.11 -7.04
CA GLY A 249 -20.75 4.94 -6.22
C GLY A 249 -21.99 4.04 -6.01
N ASP A 250 -22.99 4.17 -6.89
CA ASP A 250 -24.20 3.34 -6.99
C ASP A 250 -24.06 2.23 -8.04
N GLY A 251 -23.03 2.33 -8.90
CA GLY A 251 -22.48 1.23 -9.67
C GLY A 251 -21.68 0.29 -8.75
N PRO A 252 -21.10 -0.81 -9.28
CA PRO A 252 -20.38 -1.77 -8.46
C PRO A 252 -19.38 -1.06 -7.53
N PRO A 253 -19.49 -1.15 -6.17
CA PRO A 253 -18.71 -0.34 -5.21
C PRO A 253 -17.19 -0.54 -5.22
N GLY A 254 -16.63 -1.18 -6.25
CA GLY A 254 -15.23 -1.08 -6.63
C GLY A 254 -14.71 0.38 -6.66
N ALA A 255 -15.57 1.33 -7.03
CA ALA A 255 -15.27 2.77 -7.00
C ALA A 255 -15.08 3.33 -5.57
N ARG A 256 -15.69 2.71 -4.54
CA ARG A 256 -15.51 3.06 -3.13
C ARG A 256 -14.20 2.51 -2.54
N LEU A 257 -13.52 1.58 -3.23
CA LEU A 257 -12.36 0.85 -2.71
C LEU A 257 -11.05 1.64 -2.70
N LEU A 258 -10.98 2.74 -3.45
CA LEU A 258 -9.87 3.68 -3.34
C LEU A 258 -10.06 4.63 -2.16
N GLN A 259 -11.27 4.72 -1.61
CA GLN A 259 -11.50 5.51 -0.43
C GLN A 259 -10.98 4.78 0.81
N PRO A 260 -10.20 5.45 1.64
CA PRO A 260 -9.70 4.89 2.90
C PRO A 260 -10.86 4.60 3.86
N ALA A 261 -10.70 3.55 4.68
CA ALA A 261 -11.74 3.07 5.59
C ALA A 261 -12.25 4.21 6.50
N GLY A 262 -13.48 4.68 6.24
CA GLY A 262 -14.10 5.78 6.98
C GLY A 262 -14.54 6.99 6.14
N ALA A 263 -14.22 7.04 4.84
CA ALA A 263 -14.77 8.08 3.97
C ALA A 263 -16.29 7.88 3.80
N VAL A 264 -17.08 8.78 4.40
CA VAL A 264 -18.52 8.85 4.21
C VAL A 264 -18.80 9.30 2.79
N SER A 265 -19.76 8.65 2.12
CA SER A 265 -20.30 9.04 0.83
C SER A 265 -20.94 10.43 0.91
N GLY A 266 -20.16 11.48 0.71
CA GLY A 266 -20.67 12.83 0.92
C GLY A 266 -19.89 14.01 0.36
N VAL A 267 -18.82 13.82 -0.41
CA VAL A 267 -18.09 14.94 -1.02
C VAL A 267 -17.86 14.69 -2.50
N TYR A 268 -18.95 14.80 -3.26
CA TYR A 268 -18.89 15.23 -4.66
C TYR A 268 -19.20 16.73 -4.67
N LEU A 269 -18.14 17.53 -4.80
CA LEU A 269 -18.01 18.82 -5.50
C LEU A 269 -16.71 19.48 -5.01
#